data_AF-A0A9D0G8J7-F1
#
_entry.id   AF-A0A9D0G8J7-F1
#
_cell.length_a   1.000
_cell.length_b   1.000
_cell.length_c   1.000
_cell.angle_alpha   90.00
_cell.angle_beta   90.00
_cell.angle_gamma   90.00
#
_symmetry.space_group_name_H-M   'P 1'
#
loop_
_entity.id
_entity.type
_entity.pdbx_description
1 polymer ?
#
loop_
_entity_poly.entity_id
_entity_poly.type
_entity_poly.pdbx_seq_one_letter_code
_entity_poly.pdbx_strand_id
1 'polypeptide(L)'
;MVRDARVFTVFAGPGFGGAGAPPEALITNDELLRRLQERCAHVTFIARDLGKLGVEAVLNELEDQKESLDGVLVVGVTREYGFFFTGLPTIVVYNLLEFMNLPYGLFRERGRVLAATLDRIGVTAPEISAAMFADLVEKIKLLRVLGQMKQARMISVAPQRYLHAVDYQGDIHEHLPVGYNQAYIHALQETLGVELLRLDMGEFYAAVSEVDLTAAQQQAQVWIREAKAMYDTTVSEVVNAAK
;
A
#
# COMPACT_ATOMS: atom_id res chain seq x y z
N MET A 1 -2.36 6.50 -15.33
CA MET A 1 -1.84 7.56 -14.42
C MET A 1 -2.00 7.02 -13.01
N VAL A 2 -0.92 6.93 -12.23
CA VAL A 2 -0.97 6.34 -10.88
C VAL A 2 -1.63 7.34 -9.93
N ARG A 3 -2.71 6.94 -9.24
CA ARG A 3 -3.35 7.78 -8.23
C ARG A 3 -2.43 7.92 -7.02
N ASP A 4 -2.27 9.15 -6.53
CA ASP A 4 -1.59 9.40 -5.27
C ASP A 4 -2.38 8.80 -4.09
N ALA A 5 -1.66 8.23 -3.13
CA ALA A 5 -2.26 7.67 -1.93
C ALA A 5 -2.72 8.80 -1.00
N ARG A 6 -3.96 8.73 -0.51
CA ARG A 6 -4.53 9.74 0.40
C ARG A 6 -4.42 9.26 1.84
N VAL A 7 -3.57 9.92 2.63
CA VAL A 7 -3.31 9.56 4.03
C VAL A 7 -3.82 10.65 4.95
N PHE A 8 -4.80 10.31 5.78
CA PHE A 8 -5.30 11.23 6.80
C PHE A 8 -4.35 11.26 7.99
N THR A 9 -3.76 12.41 8.27
CA THR A 9 -2.68 12.57 9.24
C THR A 9 -3.15 13.37 10.44
N VAL A 10 -3.11 12.76 11.62
CA VAL A 10 -3.56 13.37 12.88
C VAL A 10 -2.35 13.63 13.75
N PHE A 11 -2.10 14.89 14.08
CA PHE A 11 -1.14 15.28 15.11
C PHE A 11 -1.88 15.40 16.45
N ALA A 12 -1.61 14.46 17.36
CA ALA A 12 -2.22 14.38 18.68
C ALA A 12 -1.58 15.33 19.71
N GLY A 13 -0.44 15.93 19.37
CA GLY A 13 0.26 16.89 20.22
C GLY A 13 1.41 17.57 19.49
N PRO A 14 2.14 18.47 20.17
CA PRO A 14 3.18 19.30 19.54
C PRO A 14 4.51 18.57 19.28
N GLY A 15 4.64 17.29 19.64
CA GLY A 15 5.88 16.52 19.51
C GLY A 15 6.74 16.45 20.78
N PHE A 16 6.31 17.13 21.84
CA PHE A 16 6.95 17.16 23.16
C PHE A 16 5.88 17.29 24.24
N GLY A 17 5.87 16.37 25.21
CA GLY A 17 4.93 16.36 26.34
C GLY A 17 5.58 16.48 27.72
N GLY A 18 6.89 16.77 27.78
CA GLY A 18 7.63 16.87 29.04
C GLY A 18 7.36 18.17 29.80
N ALA A 19 7.68 18.18 31.10
CA ALA A 19 7.69 19.41 31.90
C ALA A 19 8.88 20.30 31.48
N GLY A 20 8.62 21.57 31.18
CA GLY A 20 9.64 22.55 30.80
C GLY A 20 9.43 23.17 29.42
N ALA A 21 10.39 23.98 28.98
CA ALA A 21 10.39 24.53 27.62
C ALA A 21 10.68 23.42 26.60
N PRO A 22 10.11 23.50 25.38
CA PRO A 22 10.46 22.60 24.30
C PRO A 22 11.97 22.63 24.01
N PRO A 23 12.60 21.49 23.70
CA PRO A 23 14.00 21.46 23.28
C PRO A 23 14.23 22.31 22.02
N GLU A 24 15.39 22.96 21.92
CA GLU A 24 15.74 23.75 20.71
C GLU A 24 15.76 22.91 19.44
N ALA A 25 16.10 21.63 19.56
CA ALA A 25 16.13 20.67 18.45
C ALA A 25 14.76 20.08 18.08
N LEU A 26 13.65 20.56 18.68
CA LEU A 26 12.32 20.00 18.46
C LEU A 26 11.89 20.09 16.99
N ILE A 27 11.63 18.94 16.38
CA ILE A 27 10.95 18.85 15.08
C ILE A 27 9.46 19.14 15.31
N THR A 28 8.96 20.26 14.78
CA THR A 28 7.54 20.65 14.87
C THR A 28 6.65 19.80 13.96
N ASN A 29 5.32 19.89 14.14
CA ASN A 29 4.36 19.15 13.29
C ASN A 29 4.50 19.57 11.81
N ASP A 30 4.65 20.87 11.56
CA ASP A 30 4.81 21.42 10.22
C ASP A 30 6.13 20.97 9.57
N GLU A 31 7.22 20.97 10.34
CA GLU A 31 8.53 20.50 9.86
C GLU A 31 8.52 18.99 9.57
N LEU A 32 7.88 18.19 10.44
CA LEU A 32 7.72 16.76 10.19
C LEU A 32 6.89 16.50 8.93
N LEU A 33 5.77 17.21 8.76
CA LEU A 33 4.91 17.10 7.58
C LEU A 33 5.68 17.43 6.30
N ARG A 34 6.46 18.52 6.29
CA ARG A 34 7.31 18.92 5.16
C ARG A 34 8.30 17.81 4.80
N ARG A 35 9.02 17.27 5.78
CA ARG A 35 9.99 16.16 5.56
C ARG A 35 9.31 14.91 5.00
N LEU A 36 8.10 14.58 5.49
CA LEU A 36 7.33 13.45 4.97
C LEU A 36 6.91 13.68 3.52
N GLN A 37 6.42 14.87 3.19
CA GLN A 37 6.05 15.24 1.82
C GLN A 37 7.24 15.15 0.85
N GLU A 38 8.44 15.54 1.28
CA GLU A 38 9.67 15.44 0.48
C GLU A 38 10.12 14.00 0.21
N ARG A 39 9.83 13.08 1.15
CA ARG A 39 10.35 11.70 1.10
C ARG A 39 9.32 10.67 0.65
N CYS A 40 8.03 11.01 0.70
CA CYS A 40 6.92 10.15 0.32
C CYS A 40 6.25 10.65 -0.96
N ALA A 41 6.97 10.52 -2.09
CA ALA A 41 6.40 10.83 -3.40
C ALA A 41 5.12 10.00 -3.66
N HIS A 42 4.13 10.63 -4.28
CA HIS A 42 2.80 10.07 -4.56
C HIS A 42 1.97 9.76 -3.31
N VAL A 43 2.17 10.52 -2.24
CA VAL A 43 1.34 10.49 -1.04
C VAL A 43 0.81 11.90 -0.76
N THR A 44 -0.50 12.05 -0.76
CA THR A 44 -1.21 13.26 -0.33
C THR A 44 -1.55 13.15 1.15
N PHE A 45 -0.91 13.98 1.97
CA PHE A 45 -1.18 14.06 3.41
C PHE A 45 -2.29 15.07 3.70
N ILE A 46 -3.36 14.61 4.35
CA ILE A 46 -4.45 15.46 4.86
C ILE A 46 -4.20 15.68 6.35
N ALA A 47 -3.42 16.71 6.69
CA ALA A 47 -2.95 16.93 8.05
C ALA A 47 -3.95 17.70 8.93
N ARG A 48 -4.20 17.20 10.14
CA ARG A 48 -5.08 17.79 11.15
C ARG A 48 -4.38 17.81 12.50
N ASP A 49 -4.47 18.91 13.21
CA ASP A 49 -3.89 19.08 14.55
C ASP A 49 -5.01 19.13 15.58
N LEU A 50 -5.01 18.18 16.52
CA LEU A 50 -6.08 18.06 17.52
C LEU A 50 -6.13 19.27 18.46
N GLY A 51 -4.99 19.90 18.74
CA GLY A 51 -4.93 21.10 19.59
C GLY A 51 -5.54 22.34 18.92
N LYS A 52 -5.63 22.34 17.58
CA LYS A 52 -6.19 23.46 16.80
C LYS A 52 -7.67 23.27 16.46
N LEU A 53 -8.07 22.04 16.12
CA LEU A 53 -9.41 21.76 15.57
C LEU A 53 -10.33 21.05 16.56
N GLY A 54 -9.79 20.44 17.61
CA GLY A 54 -10.53 19.58 18.53
C GLY A 54 -10.73 18.17 17.99
N VAL A 55 -10.90 17.22 18.91
CA VAL A 55 -11.00 15.78 18.61
C VAL A 55 -12.23 15.47 17.75
N GLU A 56 -13.40 15.96 18.14
CA GLU A 56 -14.68 15.62 17.52
C GLU A 56 -14.73 16.05 16.05
N ALA A 57 -14.31 17.29 15.75
CA ALA A 57 -14.29 17.80 14.38
C ALA A 57 -13.39 16.95 13.46
N VAL A 58 -12.23 16.52 13.96
CA VAL A 58 -11.27 15.72 13.19
C VAL A 58 -11.76 14.29 13.01
N LEU A 59 -12.43 13.69 14.01
CA LEU A 59 -13.07 12.37 13.87
C LEU A 59 -14.21 12.39 12.86
N ASN A 60 -15.07 13.40 12.91
CA ASN A 60 -16.18 13.52 11.96
C ASN A 60 -15.66 13.66 10.53
N GLU A 61 -14.65 14.49 10.31
CA GLU A 61 -14.04 14.63 8.97
C GLU A 61 -13.41 13.32 8.47
N LEU A 62 -12.74 12.58 9.35
CA LEU A 62 -12.15 11.29 9.03
C LEU A 62 -13.21 10.28 8.57
N GLU A 63 -14.33 10.19 9.30
CA GLU A 63 -15.41 9.27 8.94
C GLU A 63 -16.11 9.69 7.64
N ASP A 64 -16.34 10.99 7.44
CA ASP A 64 -16.94 11.52 6.21
C ASP A 64 -16.11 11.23 4.95
N GLN A 65 -14.78 11.18 5.08
CA GLN A 65 -13.86 10.97 3.95
C GLN A 65 -13.34 9.54 3.82
N LYS A 66 -13.68 8.65 4.75
CA LYS A 66 -13.09 7.32 4.95
C LYS A 66 -12.92 6.48 3.69
N GLU A 67 -13.97 6.39 2.86
CA GLU A 67 -13.97 5.61 1.62
C GLU A 67 -12.98 6.12 0.57
N SER A 68 -12.58 7.40 0.66
CA SER A 68 -11.60 8.01 -0.24
C SER A 68 -10.15 7.87 0.24
N LEU A 69 -9.93 7.35 1.46
CA LEU A 69 -8.63 7.30 2.11
C LEU A 69 -7.95 5.94 1.89
N ASP A 70 -6.63 5.98 1.81
CA ASP A 70 -5.77 4.79 1.67
C ASP A 70 -5.15 4.37 3.01
N GLY A 71 -5.12 5.27 3.99
CA GLY A 71 -4.67 4.96 5.34
C GLY A 71 -4.76 6.14 6.30
N VAL A 72 -4.44 5.86 7.57
CA VAL A 72 -4.38 6.86 8.64
C VAL A 72 -2.98 6.89 9.24
N LEU A 73 -2.48 8.09 9.52
CA LEU A 73 -1.22 8.32 10.22
C LEU A 73 -1.52 9.12 11.49
N VAL A 74 -1.32 8.53 12.66
CA VAL A 74 -1.51 9.22 13.94
C VAL A 74 -0.14 9.49 14.55
N VAL A 75 0.18 10.74 14.86
CA VAL A 75 1.47 11.17 15.40
C VAL A 75 1.28 11.74 16.80
N GLY A 76 1.93 11.12 17.78
CA GLY A 76 1.87 11.45 19.21
C GLY A 76 0.89 10.58 19.99
N VAL A 77 0.81 10.83 21.30
CA VAL A 77 -0.04 10.05 22.23
C VAL A 77 -1.45 10.60 22.24
N THR A 78 -2.43 9.73 21.96
CA THR A 78 -3.85 10.01 22.19
C THR A 78 -4.57 8.75 22.69
N ARG A 79 -5.63 8.94 23.48
CA ARG A 79 -6.56 7.88 23.90
C ARG A 79 -7.81 7.82 23.04
N GLU A 80 -7.88 8.65 22.00
CA GLU A 80 -8.99 8.72 21.07
C GLU A 80 -8.91 7.56 20.07
N TYR A 81 -9.39 6.39 20.50
CA TYR A 81 -9.25 5.15 19.76
C TYR A 81 -9.97 5.15 18.39
N GLY A 82 -10.89 6.08 18.17
CA GLY A 82 -11.56 6.28 16.88
C GLY A 82 -10.59 6.54 15.72
N PHE A 83 -9.42 7.15 16.00
CA PHE A 83 -8.39 7.36 14.97
C PHE A 83 -7.65 6.09 14.57
N PHE A 84 -7.63 5.05 15.43
CA PHE A 84 -6.91 3.81 15.17
C PHE A 84 -7.78 2.71 14.59
N PHE A 85 -9.07 2.69 14.94
CA PHE A 85 -9.99 1.60 14.60
C PHE A 85 -11.01 2.00 13.54
N THR A 86 -10.55 2.75 12.55
CA THR A 86 -11.36 3.13 11.38
C THR A 86 -11.65 1.95 10.46
N GLY A 87 -10.81 0.91 10.49
CA GLY A 87 -10.80 -0.17 9.50
C GLY A 87 -9.82 0.08 8.34
N LEU A 88 -9.27 1.29 8.24
CA LEU A 88 -8.18 1.61 7.33
C LEU A 88 -6.84 1.11 7.88
N PRO A 89 -5.86 0.79 7.01
CA PRO A 89 -4.49 0.58 7.43
C PRO A 89 -3.97 1.82 8.17
N THR A 90 -3.52 1.63 9.41
CA THR A 90 -3.16 2.72 10.32
C THR A 90 -1.70 2.61 10.73
N ILE A 91 -0.98 3.72 10.69
CA ILE A 91 0.36 3.86 11.29
C ILE A 91 0.24 4.78 12.49
N VAL A 92 0.74 4.34 13.64
CA VAL A 92 0.82 5.17 14.86
C VAL A 92 2.27 5.46 15.18
N VAL A 93 2.61 6.73 15.21
CA VAL A 93 3.96 7.25 15.41
C VAL A 93 4.05 7.85 16.79
N TYR A 94 4.92 7.29 17.62
CA TYR A 94 5.20 7.82 18.95
C TYR A 94 6.49 8.61 18.94
N ASN A 95 6.54 9.70 19.70
CA ASN A 95 7.82 10.35 19.92
C ASN A 95 8.64 9.48 20.87
N LEU A 96 9.95 9.52 20.72
CA LEU A 96 10.86 8.83 21.61
C LEU A 96 10.56 9.27 23.06
N LEU A 97 10.56 8.30 23.98
CA LEU A 97 10.13 8.43 25.40
C LEU A 97 8.60 8.42 25.65
N GLU A 98 7.76 8.49 24.61
CA GLU A 98 6.30 8.36 24.75
C GLU A 98 5.80 6.90 24.65
N PHE A 99 6.71 5.96 24.35
CA PHE A 99 6.38 4.56 24.06
C PHE A 99 5.74 3.81 25.24
N MET A 100 5.85 4.32 26.47
CA MET A 100 5.22 3.71 27.65
C MET A 100 3.69 3.73 27.60
N ASN A 101 3.09 4.54 26.71
CA ASN A 101 1.65 4.67 26.56
C ASN A 101 1.08 3.86 25.38
N LEU A 102 1.88 2.97 24.78
CA LEU A 102 1.47 2.15 23.63
C LEU A 102 0.55 0.99 24.06
N PRO A 103 -0.71 0.93 23.58
CA PRO A 103 -1.61 -0.18 23.85
C PRO A 103 -1.33 -1.36 22.90
N TYR A 104 -0.12 -1.92 22.94
CA TYR A 104 0.33 -2.97 22.00
C TYR A 104 -0.61 -4.17 21.92
N GLY A 105 -1.16 -4.61 23.06
CA GLY A 105 -2.13 -5.70 23.10
C GLY A 105 -3.37 -5.40 22.26
N LEU A 106 -3.92 -4.20 22.41
CA LEU A 106 -5.10 -3.76 21.68
C LEU A 106 -4.84 -3.60 20.18
N PHE A 107 -3.68 -3.07 19.81
CA PHE A 107 -3.26 -2.96 18.40
C PHE A 107 -3.09 -4.33 17.75
N ARG A 108 -2.56 -5.31 18.49
CA ARG A 108 -2.44 -6.69 18.03
C ARG A 108 -3.80 -7.36 17.87
N GLU A 109 -4.71 -7.17 18.83
CA GLU A 109 -6.05 -7.78 18.81
C GLU A 109 -6.93 -7.25 17.68
N ARG A 110 -6.89 -5.95 17.41
CA ARG A 110 -7.79 -5.32 16.42
C ARG A 110 -7.23 -5.31 15.00
N GLY A 111 -5.97 -5.67 14.82
CA GLY A 111 -5.30 -5.77 13.52
C GLY A 111 -5.20 -4.41 12.80
N ARG A 112 -4.31 -4.34 11.80
CA ARG A 112 -4.14 -3.17 10.91
C ARG A 112 -3.51 -1.90 11.52
N VAL A 113 -2.84 -2.02 12.67
CA VAL A 113 -2.04 -0.92 13.24
C VAL A 113 -0.56 -1.26 13.23
N LEU A 114 0.25 -0.45 12.54
CA LEU A 114 1.71 -0.49 12.58
C LEU A 114 2.23 0.62 13.47
N ALA A 115 3.18 0.31 14.36
CA ALA A 115 3.84 1.31 15.18
C ALA A 115 5.13 1.80 14.53
N ALA A 116 5.44 3.08 14.70
CA ALA A 116 6.72 3.69 14.40
C ALA A 116 7.14 4.61 15.55
N THR A 117 8.44 4.92 15.64
CA THR A 117 8.99 5.81 16.65
C THR A 117 9.79 6.91 15.96
N LEU A 118 9.75 8.14 16.48
CA LEU A 118 10.56 9.26 16.00
C LEU A 118 11.30 9.93 17.14
N ASP A 119 12.58 10.25 16.93
CA ASP A 119 13.32 11.17 17.80
C ASP A 119 13.08 12.62 17.36
N ARG A 120 11.96 13.19 17.80
CA ARG A 120 11.61 14.59 17.51
C ARG A 120 12.34 15.59 18.40
N ILE A 121 12.93 15.15 19.51
CA ILE A 121 13.58 16.02 20.50
C ILE A 121 15.10 16.03 20.37
N GLY A 122 15.68 15.20 19.49
CA GLY A 122 17.10 15.20 19.17
C GLY A 122 17.98 14.63 20.28
N VAL A 123 17.49 13.64 21.02
CA VAL A 123 18.22 13.06 22.17
C VAL A 123 19.05 11.83 21.79
N THR A 124 18.89 11.32 20.57
CA THR A 124 19.68 10.19 20.05
C THR A 124 20.78 10.65 19.10
N ALA A 125 21.69 9.73 18.79
CA ALA A 125 22.70 9.97 17.77
C ALA A 125 22.03 10.25 16.40
N PRO A 126 22.57 11.15 15.56
CA PRO A 126 21.96 11.54 14.28
C PRO A 126 21.58 10.36 13.38
N GLU A 127 22.43 9.33 13.33
CA GLU A 127 22.22 8.10 12.56
C GLU A 127 21.02 7.28 13.07
N ILE A 128 20.76 7.29 14.38
CA ILE A 128 19.62 6.60 14.99
C ILE A 128 18.33 7.36 14.67
N SER A 129 18.33 8.68 14.86
CA SER A 129 17.19 9.55 14.50
C SER A 129 16.86 9.44 13.00
N ALA A 130 17.87 9.42 12.14
CA ALA A 130 17.70 9.22 10.70
C ALA A 130 17.11 7.85 10.36
N ALA A 131 17.56 6.78 11.03
CA ALA A 131 17.02 5.43 10.84
C ALA A 131 15.54 5.32 11.27
N MET A 132 15.17 5.94 12.40
CA MET A 132 13.78 6.03 12.86
C MET A 132 12.89 6.73 11.83
N PHE A 133 13.35 7.85 11.27
CA PHE A 133 12.61 8.56 10.23
C PHE A 133 12.51 7.77 8.92
N ALA A 134 13.59 7.09 8.51
CA ALA A 134 13.58 6.23 7.33
C ALA A 134 12.59 5.06 7.49
N ASP A 135 12.54 4.43 8.66
CA ASP A 135 11.58 3.38 8.99
C ASP A 135 10.13 3.86 8.87
N LEU A 136 9.81 5.07 9.37
CA LEU A 136 8.49 5.67 9.18
C LEU A 136 8.16 5.87 7.69
N VAL A 137 9.11 6.39 6.91
CA VAL A 137 8.93 6.59 5.46
C VAL A 137 8.63 5.27 4.75
N GLU A 138 9.35 4.19 5.06
CA GLU A 138 9.08 2.88 4.46
C GLU A 138 7.70 2.34 4.84
N LYS A 139 7.27 2.52 6.10
CA LYS A 139 5.91 2.13 6.51
C LYS A 139 4.83 2.93 5.77
N ILE A 140 5.02 4.24 5.56
CA ILE A 140 4.07 5.06 4.80
C ILE A 140 3.99 4.61 3.33
N LYS A 141 5.10 4.18 2.73
CA LYS A 141 5.08 3.62 1.36
C LYS A 141 4.21 2.36 1.26
N LEU A 142 4.05 1.58 2.34
CA LEU A 142 3.11 0.45 2.35
C LEU A 142 1.66 0.90 2.16
N LEU A 143 1.25 2.03 2.76
CA LEU A 143 -0.09 2.59 2.54
C LEU A 143 -0.33 2.90 1.06
N ARG A 144 0.71 3.43 0.38
CA ARG A 144 0.66 3.65 -1.06
C ARG A 144 0.50 2.36 -1.85
N VAL A 145 1.28 1.33 -1.53
CA VAL A 145 1.17 0.03 -2.20
C VAL A 145 -0.24 -0.54 -2.03
N LEU A 146 -0.79 -0.50 -0.81
CA LEU A 146 -2.16 -0.95 -0.55
C LEU A 146 -3.20 -0.15 -1.35
N GLY A 147 -3.04 1.18 -1.45
CA GLY A 147 -3.91 2.01 -2.28
C GLY A 147 -3.84 1.68 -3.77
N GLN A 148 -2.66 1.29 -4.28
CA GLN A 148 -2.47 0.84 -5.66
C GLN A 148 -3.09 -0.55 -5.90
N MET A 149 -2.96 -1.46 -4.93
CA MET A 149 -3.55 -2.80 -5.02
C MET A 149 -5.07 -2.76 -5.13
N LYS A 150 -5.75 -1.84 -4.41
CA LYS A 150 -7.20 -1.63 -4.53
C LYS A 150 -7.68 -1.24 -5.93
N GLN A 151 -6.78 -0.79 -6.79
CA GLN A 151 -7.07 -0.38 -8.17
C GLN A 151 -6.50 -1.38 -9.19
N ALA A 152 -5.79 -2.40 -8.72
CA ALA A 152 -5.16 -3.37 -9.58
C ALA A 152 -6.20 -4.36 -10.10
N ARG A 153 -6.10 -4.64 -11.39
CA ARG A 153 -6.85 -5.69 -12.07
C ARG A 153 -5.86 -6.71 -12.59
N MET A 154 -6.04 -7.95 -12.20
CA MET A 154 -5.23 -9.07 -12.63
C MET A 154 -6.08 -9.96 -13.53
N ILE A 155 -5.51 -10.38 -14.66
CA ILE A 155 -6.16 -11.30 -15.58
C ILE A 155 -5.39 -12.61 -15.52
N SER A 156 -6.10 -13.71 -15.23
CA SER A 156 -5.58 -15.06 -15.33
C SER A 156 -6.17 -15.75 -16.55
N VAL A 157 -5.29 -16.08 -17.51
CA VAL A 157 -5.60 -16.89 -18.68
C VAL A 157 -4.89 -18.23 -18.50
N ALA A 158 -5.64 -19.24 -18.08
CA ALA A 158 -5.08 -20.53 -17.70
C ALA A 158 -6.03 -21.68 -18.05
N PRO A 159 -5.56 -22.73 -18.73
CA PRO A 159 -6.39 -23.90 -19.05
C PRO A 159 -6.73 -24.74 -17.81
N GLN A 160 -5.98 -24.60 -16.71
CA GLN A 160 -6.14 -25.43 -15.52
C GLN A 160 -7.38 -25.02 -14.73
N ARG A 161 -8.17 -26.00 -14.26
CA ARG A 161 -9.39 -25.74 -13.46
C ARG A 161 -9.15 -24.89 -12.20
N TYR A 162 -8.01 -25.00 -11.54
CA TYR A 162 -7.73 -24.29 -10.28
C TYR A 162 -6.59 -23.29 -10.43
N LEU A 163 -6.70 -22.13 -9.75
CA LEU A 163 -5.65 -21.11 -9.72
C LEU A 163 -4.33 -21.65 -9.12
N HIS A 164 -4.43 -22.63 -8.22
CA HIS A 164 -3.30 -23.24 -7.52
C HIS A 164 -2.72 -24.48 -8.25
N ALA A 165 -3.08 -24.72 -9.51
CA ALA A 165 -2.76 -25.98 -10.18
C ALA A 165 -1.25 -26.24 -10.40
N VAL A 166 -0.40 -25.21 -10.34
CA VAL A 166 1.06 -25.36 -10.49
C VAL A 166 1.76 -25.54 -9.14
N ASP A 167 1.27 -24.87 -8.10
CA ASP A 167 1.84 -24.93 -6.74
C ASP A 167 1.30 -26.12 -5.94
N TYR A 168 0.18 -26.72 -6.34
CA TYR A 168 -0.32 -27.95 -5.74
C TYR A 168 0.38 -29.16 -6.36
N GLN A 169 1.60 -29.45 -5.89
CA GLN A 169 2.25 -30.75 -6.06
C GLN A 169 2.09 -31.61 -4.78
N GLY A 170 0.98 -31.42 -4.06
CA GLY A 170 0.67 -32.10 -2.80
C GLY A 170 0.05 -33.49 -2.96
N ASP A 171 -0.36 -34.06 -1.83
CA ASP A 171 -0.94 -35.40 -1.68
C ASP A 171 -2.09 -35.64 -2.68
N ILE A 172 -2.01 -36.76 -3.42
CA ILE A 172 -3.01 -37.20 -4.39
C ILE A 172 -4.39 -37.45 -3.77
N HIS A 173 -4.46 -37.58 -2.44
CA HIS A 173 -5.68 -37.76 -1.67
C HIS A 173 -6.26 -36.45 -1.15
N GLU A 174 -5.53 -35.33 -1.20
CA GLU A 174 -6.10 -34.04 -0.87
C GLU A 174 -6.89 -33.48 -2.04
N HIS A 175 -8.07 -32.95 -1.73
CA HIS A 175 -8.95 -32.33 -2.69
C HIS A 175 -9.18 -30.90 -2.27
N LEU A 176 -8.97 -29.97 -3.20
CA LEU A 176 -9.33 -28.57 -2.98
C LEU A 176 -10.83 -28.46 -2.68
N PRO A 177 -11.21 -27.60 -1.73
CA PRO A 177 -12.61 -27.46 -1.33
C PRO A 177 -13.47 -26.99 -2.51
N VAL A 178 -14.75 -27.38 -2.48
CA VAL A 178 -15.75 -26.88 -3.43
C VAL A 178 -15.77 -25.34 -3.35
N GLY A 179 -15.69 -24.68 -4.51
CA GLY A 179 -15.67 -23.23 -4.59
C GLY A 179 -14.30 -22.59 -4.32
N TYR A 180 -13.21 -23.36 -4.29
CA TYR A 180 -11.84 -22.85 -4.01
C TYR A 180 -11.50 -21.56 -4.78
N ASN A 181 -11.70 -21.52 -6.09
CA ASN A 181 -11.35 -20.33 -6.89
C ASN A 181 -12.19 -19.12 -6.48
N GLN A 182 -13.49 -19.29 -6.27
CA GLN A 182 -14.38 -18.23 -5.82
C GLN A 182 -13.95 -17.70 -4.46
N ALA A 183 -13.64 -18.59 -3.52
CA ALA A 183 -13.15 -18.22 -2.20
C ALA A 183 -11.81 -17.46 -2.27
N TYR A 184 -10.89 -17.90 -3.15
CA TYR A 184 -9.60 -17.23 -3.36
C TYR A 184 -9.78 -15.83 -3.96
N ILE A 185 -10.56 -15.70 -5.04
CA ILE A 185 -10.84 -14.42 -5.70
C ILE A 185 -11.52 -13.46 -4.71
N HIS A 186 -12.53 -13.95 -3.98
CA HIS A 186 -13.21 -13.16 -2.96
C HIS A 186 -12.27 -12.72 -1.85
N ALA A 187 -11.43 -13.62 -1.33
CA ALA A 187 -10.45 -13.28 -0.29
C ALA A 187 -9.45 -12.21 -0.78
N LEU A 188 -8.98 -12.32 -2.02
CA LEU A 188 -8.05 -11.35 -2.61
C LEU A 188 -8.71 -9.96 -2.73
N GLN A 189 -9.96 -9.91 -3.19
CA GLN A 189 -10.74 -8.68 -3.26
C GLN A 189 -11.01 -8.08 -1.87
N GLU A 190 -11.45 -8.88 -0.91
CA GLU A 190 -11.78 -8.40 0.44
C GLU A 190 -10.55 -7.92 1.23
N THR A 191 -9.41 -8.57 1.03
CA THR A 191 -8.20 -8.28 1.83
C THR A 191 -7.33 -7.18 1.21
N LEU A 192 -7.18 -7.18 -0.12
CA LEU A 192 -6.25 -6.28 -0.84
C LEU A 192 -6.95 -5.35 -1.82
N GLY A 193 -8.24 -5.58 -2.10
CA GLY A 193 -9.00 -4.81 -3.09
C GLY A 193 -8.65 -5.14 -4.55
N VAL A 194 -7.87 -6.18 -4.80
CA VAL A 194 -7.42 -6.55 -6.15
C VAL A 194 -8.50 -7.34 -6.87
N GLU A 195 -8.91 -6.86 -8.04
CA GLU A 195 -9.83 -7.58 -8.92
C GLU A 195 -9.06 -8.66 -9.68
N LEU A 196 -9.41 -9.93 -9.46
CA LEU A 196 -8.88 -11.05 -10.25
C LEU A 196 -9.95 -11.56 -11.21
N LEU A 197 -9.73 -11.31 -12.49
CA LEU A 197 -10.53 -11.81 -13.59
C LEU A 197 -9.93 -13.10 -14.12
N ARG A 198 -10.80 -14.06 -14.44
CA ARG A 198 -10.40 -15.30 -15.07
C ARG A 198 -11.13 -15.45 -16.39
N LEU A 199 -10.35 -15.48 -17.46
CA LEU A 199 -10.86 -15.59 -18.82
C LEU A 199 -10.73 -17.02 -19.32
N ASP A 200 -11.65 -17.41 -20.19
CA ASP A 200 -11.53 -18.66 -20.91
C ASP A 200 -10.46 -18.56 -22.00
N MET A 201 -9.80 -19.69 -22.30
CA MET A 201 -8.80 -19.75 -23.37
C MET A 201 -9.39 -19.38 -24.74
N GLY A 202 -10.65 -19.74 -25.00
CA GLY A 202 -11.35 -19.39 -26.23
C GLY A 202 -11.56 -17.89 -26.40
N GLU A 203 -11.90 -17.18 -25.31
CA GLU A 203 -12.04 -15.72 -25.32
C GLU A 203 -10.70 -15.04 -25.60
N PHE A 204 -9.61 -15.55 -25.00
CA PHE A 204 -8.27 -15.07 -25.27
C PHE A 204 -7.87 -15.27 -26.74
N TYR A 205 -8.06 -16.48 -27.29
CA TYR A 205 -7.72 -16.75 -28.69
C TYR A 205 -8.59 -15.98 -29.69
N ALA A 206 -9.86 -15.75 -29.37
CA ALA A 206 -10.72 -14.87 -30.17
C ALA A 206 -10.13 -13.45 -30.21
N ALA A 207 -9.75 -12.88 -29.07
CA ALA A 207 -9.13 -11.56 -29.00
C ALA A 207 -7.82 -11.48 -29.80
N VAL A 208 -6.95 -12.49 -29.68
CA VAL A 208 -5.69 -12.58 -30.46
C VAL A 208 -5.97 -12.65 -31.97
N SER A 209 -7.03 -13.34 -32.39
CA SER A 209 -7.37 -13.47 -33.81
C SER A 209 -7.87 -12.18 -34.45
N GLU A 210 -8.39 -11.25 -33.65
CA GLU A 210 -8.93 -9.95 -34.09
C GLU A 210 -7.86 -8.85 -34.18
N VAL A 211 -6.63 -9.12 -33.73
CA VAL A 211 -5.52 -8.15 -33.78
C VAL A 211 -5.15 -7.81 -35.23
N ASP A 212 -5.00 -6.52 -35.52
CA ASP A 212 -4.54 -6.05 -36.84
C ASP A 212 -3.13 -6.57 -37.14
N LEU A 213 -3.05 -7.40 -38.18
CA LEU A 213 -1.80 -7.98 -38.65
C LEU A 213 -0.75 -6.92 -39.00
N THR A 214 -1.18 -5.76 -39.50
CA THR A 214 -0.27 -4.67 -39.87
C THR A 214 0.40 -4.08 -38.63
N ALA A 215 -0.38 -3.82 -37.58
CA ALA A 215 0.14 -3.35 -36.29
C ALA A 215 1.08 -4.38 -35.65
N ALA A 216 0.71 -5.67 -35.67
CA ALA A 216 1.56 -6.75 -35.15
C ALA A 216 2.91 -6.83 -35.89
N GLN A 217 2.91 -6.68 -37.22
CA GLN A 217 4.12 -6.65 -38.03
C GLN A 217 5.02 -5.45 -37.70
N GLN A 218 4.43 -4.27 -37.49
CA GLN A 218 5.19 -3.08 -37.08
C GLN A 218 5.85 -3.28 -35.71
N GLN A 219 5.11 -3.83 -34.75
CA GLN A 219 5.64 -4.11 -33.41
C GLN A 219 6.75 -5.18 -33.44
N ALA A 220 6.59 -6.25 -34.22
CA ALA A 220 7.61 -7.27 -34.42
C ALA A 220 8.90 -6.69 -35.00
N GLN A 221 8.82 -5.74 -35.95
CA GLN A 221 9.98 -5.05 -36.51
C GLN A 221 10.70 -4.15 -35.50
N VAL A 222 9.99 -3.60 -34.50
CA VAL A 222 10.62 -2.90 -33.38
C VAL A 222 11.42 -3.90 -32.54
N TRP A 223 10.80 -5.01 -32.13
CA TRP A 223 11.46 -6.04 -31.32
C TRP A 223 12.69 -6.65 -32.00
N ILE A 224 12.61 -6.97 -33.30
CA ILE A 224 13.73 -7.56 -34.06
C ILE A 224 14.91 -6.58 -34.14
N ARG A 225 14.65 -5.29 -34.29
CA ARG A 225 15.69 -4.26 -34.43
C ARG A 225 16.37 -3.95 -33.10
N GLU A 226 15.62 -4.00 -32.01
CA GLU A 226 16.13 -3.77 -30.65
C GLU A 226 16.76 -5.03 -30.04
N ALA A 227 16.42 -6.21 -30.55
CA ALA A 227 17.01 -7.46 -30.12
C ALA A 227 18.50 -7.51 -30.44
N LYS A 228 19.29 -7.94 -29.46
CA LYS A 228 20.74 -8.16 -29.63
C LYS A 228 21.04 -9.22 -30.70
N ALA A 229 20.22 -10.27 -30.77
CA ALA A 229 20.26 -11.34 -31.76
C ALA A 229 18.95 -12.15 -31.70
N MET A 230 18.66 -12.92 -32.76
CA MET A 230 17.59 -13.91 -32.80
C MET A 230 18.19 -15.32 -32.83
N TYR A 231 17.72 -16.21 -31.98
CA TYR A 231 18.12 -17.62 -31.91
C TYR A 231 16.88 -18.51 -31.93
N ASP A 232 16.94 -19.62 -32.67
CA ASP A 232 15.90 -20.66 -32.72
C ASP A 232 14.48 -20.14 -32.94
N THR A 233 14.34 -19.05 -33.70
CA THR A 233 13.05 -18.45 -34.03
C THR A 233 13.06 -17.78 -35.40
N THR A 234 11.87 -17.55 -35.97
CA THR A 234 11.67 -16.93 -37.28
C THR A 234 10.93 -15.60 -37.18
N VAL A 235 11.05 -14.74 -38.19
CA VAL A 235 10.27 -13.49 -38.27
C VAL A 235 8.75 -13.76 -38.16
N SER A 236 8.28 -14.85 -38.76
CA SER A 236 6.86 -15.24 -38.69
C SER A 236 6.40 -15.54 -37.27
N GLU A 237 7.24 -16.23 -36.48
CA GLU A 237 6.96 -16.52 -35.07
C GLU A 237 6.97 -15.25 -34.22
N VAL A 238 7.89 -14.31 -34.49
CA VAL A 238 7.90 -13.01 -33.82
C VAL A 238 6.64 -12.21 -34.13
N VAL A 239 6.17 -12.23 -35.38
CA VAL A 239 4.89 -11.60 -35.77
C VAL A 239 3.71 -12.26 -35.06
N ASN A 240 3.70 -13.59 -34.94
CA ASN A 240 2.65 -14.30 -34.21
C ASN A 240 2.68 -13.99 -32.70
N ALA A 241 3.85 -13.81 -32.10
CA ALA A 241 3.98 -13.41 -30.69
C ALA A 241 3.61 -11.94 -30.44
N ALA A 242 3.63 -11.10 -31.48
CA ALA A 242 3.23 -9.70 -31.42
C ALA A 242 1.70 -9.50 -31.58
N LYS A 243 0.95 -10.57 -31.87
CA LYS A 243 -0.51 -10.60 -31.77
C LYS A 243 -0.93 -10.86 -30.34
#